data_AF-A0A021X8B3-F1
#
_entry.id   AF-A0A021X8B3-F1
#
_cell.length_a   1.000
_cell.length_b   1.000
_cell.length_c   1.000
_cell.angle_alpha   90.00
_cell.angle_beta   90.00
_cell.angle_gamma   90.00
#
_symmetry.space_group_name_H-M   'P 1'
#
loop_
_entity.id
_entity.type
_entity.pdbx_description
1 polymer ?
#
loop_
_entity_poly.entity_id
_entity_poly.type
_entity_poly.pdbx_seq_one_letter_code
_entity_poly.pdbx_strand_id
1 'polypeptide(L)'
;MIRKSSWWSRASIEQKLAQIDGGIECGMSGRFIAMNVGTTRAAVLEFGRRHGRRFIARASTANNRWAGRISGVERARRLGKMDCEITSAFTIFDDLPAERPFIDEVPA
;
A
#
# COMPACT_ATOMS: atom_id res chain seq x y z
N MET A 1 -20.89 2.12 -31.52
CA MET A 1 -20.13 2.77 -30.43
C MET A 1 -18.77 3.21 -30.96
N ILE A 2 -18.56 4.50 -31.18
CA ILE A 2 -17.22 5.01 -31.50
C ILE A 2 -16.39 4.93 -30.21
N ARG A 3 -15.47 3.98 -30.11
CA ARG A 3 -14.45 3.99 -29.05
C ARG A 3 -13.57 5.21 -29.30
N LYS A 4 -13.91 6.36 -28.72
CA LYS A 4 -13.06 7.56 -28.74
C LYS A 4 -11.70 7.15 -28.16
N SER A 5 -10.64 7.27 -28.96
CA SER A 5 -9.27 7.05 -28.50
C SER A 5 -9.00 8.03 -27.34
N SER A 6 -8.62 7.49 -26.18
CA SER A 6 -8.36 8.33 -25.01
C SER A 6 -7.18 9.27 -25.30
N TRP A 7 -7.11 10.42 -24.62
CA TRP A 7 -5.97 11.33 -24.75
C TRP A 7 -4.65 10.58 -24.54
N TRP A 8 -4.63 9.65 -23.56
CA TRP A 8 -3.48 8.80 -23.28
C TRP A 8 -2.96 7.99 -24.48
N SER A 9 -3.82 7.48 -25.36
CA SER A 9 -3.34 6.71 -26.51
C SER A 9 -2.76 7.58 -27.62
N ARG A 10 -3.12 8.87 -27.65
CA ARG A 10 -2.66 9.84 -28.67
C ARG A 10 -1.50 10.72 -28.18
N ALA A 11 -1.33 10.85 -26.87
CA ALA A 11 -0.29 11.68 -26.28
C ALA A 11 1.12 11.12 -26.52
N SER A 12 2.06 12.02 -26.80
CA SER A 12 3.48 11.68 -26.89
C SER A 12 4.04 11.21 -25.53
N ILE A 13 5.23 10.61 -25.55
CA ILE A 13 5.92 10.20 -24.32
C ILE A 13 6.14 11.41 -23.40
N GLU A 14 6.62 12.52 -23.96
CA GLU A 14 6.89 13.76 -23.22
C GLU A 14 5.62 14.32 -22.58
N GLN A 15 4.50 14.35 -23.31
CA GLN A 15 3.22 14.81 -22.77
C GLN A 15 2.72 13.92 -21.62
N LYS A 16 2.88 12.61 -21.74
CA LYS A 16 2.53 11.66 -20.66
C LYS A 16 3.40 11.89 -19.42
N LEU A 17 4.70 12.10 -19.60
CA LEU A 17 5.62 12.37 -18.50
C LEU A 17 5.33 13.70 -17.83
N ALA A 18 5.13 14.78 -18.59
CA ALA A 18 4.77 16.09 -18.04
C ALA A 18 3.48 16.01 -17.20
N GLN A 19 2.48 15.28 -17.67
CA GLN A 19 1.22 15.12 -16.94
C GLN A 19 1.40 14.29 -15.65
N ILE A 20 2.25 13.26 -15.68
CA ILE A 20 2.59 12.48 -14.49
C ILE A 20 3.35 13.35 -13.49
N ASP A 21 4.34 14.11 -13.95
CA ASP A 21 5.21 14.93 -13.13
C ASP A 21 4.41 16.05 -12.45
N GLY A 22 3.61 16.80 -13.21
CA GLY A 22 2.71 17.81 -12.64
C GLY A 22 1.66 17.20 -11.69
N GLY A 23 1.19 15.97 -11.95
CA GLY A 23 0.32 15.24 -11.03
C GLY A 23 1.02 14.88 -9.72
N ILE A 24 2.27 14.44 -9.78
CA ILE A 24 3.09 14.09 -8.61
C ILE A 24 3.42 15.34 -7.79
N GLU A 25 3.80 16.44 -8.45
CA GLU A 25 4.05 17.74 -7.81
C GLU A 25 2.81 18.27 -7.07
N CYS A 26 1.62 18.09 -7.66
CA CYS A 26 0.34 18.39 -7.01
C CYS A 26 -0.06 17.38 -5.91
N GLY A 27 0.76 16.39 -5.60
CA GLY A 27 0.47 15.36 -4.60
C GLY A 27 -0.65 14.38 -5.01
N MET A 28 -0.96 14.28 -6.30
CA MET A 28 -2.01 13.38 -6.79
C MET A 28 -1.57 11.92 -6.77
N SER A 29 -2.49 11.04 -6.39
CA SER A 29 -2.27 9.60 -6.56
C SER A 29 -2.37 9.20 -8.04
N GLY A 30 -1.69 8.12 -8.44
CA GLY A 30 -1.78 7.58 -9.79
C GLY A 30 -3.21 7.23 -10.24
N ARG A 31 -4.16 7.04 -9.30
CA ARG A 31 -5.59 6.87 -9.61
C ARG A 31 -6.21 8.14 -10.20
N PHE A 32 -5.94 9.31 -9.61
CA PHE A 32 -6.48 10.59 -10.07
C PHE A 32 -5.83 11.02 -11.37
N ILE A 33 -4.53 10.82 -11.50
CA ILE A 33 -3.81 11.06 -12.76
C ILE A 33 -4.44 10.21 -13.88
N ALA A 34 -4.69 8.93 -13.64
CA ALA A 34 -5.33 8.03 -14.61
C ALA A 34 -6.75 8.48 -15.02
N MET A 35 -7.53 8.99 -14.07
CA MET A 35 -8.86 9.52 -14.32
C MET A 35 -8.81 10.74 -15.25
N ASN A 36 -7.89 11.68 -14.99
CA ASN A 36 -7.75 12.90 -15.80
C ASN A 36 -7.32 12.61 -17.24
N VAL A 37 -6.42 11.66 -17.44
CA VAL A 37 -5.88 11.32 -18.78
C VAL A 37 -6.72 10.29 -19.53
N GLY A 38 -7.78 9.76 -18.90
CA GLY A 38 -8.70 8.78 -19.49
C GLY A 38 -8.04 7.42 -19.73
N THR A 39 -7.29 6.90 -18.75
CA THR A 39 -6.63 5.58 -18.84
C THR A 39 -6.76 4.79 -17.55
N THR A 40 -6.21 3.58 -17.52
CA THR A 40 -6.19 2.75 -16.31
C THR A 40 -5.07 3.16 -15.38
N ARG A 41 -5.30 3.02 -14.06
CA ARG A 41 -4.26 3.24 -13.05
C ARG A 41 -3.02 2.39 -13.31
N ALA A 42 -3.19 1.14 -13.72
CA ALA A 42 -2.09 0.23 -14.02
C ALA A 42 -1.19 0.78 -15.15
N ALA A 43 -1.79 1.29 -16.24
CA ALA A 43 -1.04 1.86 -17.35
C ALA A 43 -0.21 3.08 -16.94
N VAL A 44 -0.77 3.96 -16.10
CA VAL A 44 -0.03 5.13 -15.56
C VAL A 44 1.13 4.70 -14.67
N LEU A 45 0.87 3.77 -13.74
CA LEU A 45 1.90 3.29 -12.80
C LEU A 45 3.03 2.58 -13.53
N GLU A 46 2.69 1.71 -14.49
CA GLU A 46 3.68 0.97 -15.25
C GLU A 46 4.51 1.92 -16.13
N PHE A 47 3.85 2.85 -16.84
CA PHE A 47 4.54 3.85 -17.65
C PHE A 47 5.47 4.72 -16.81
N GLY A 48 4.97 5.27 -15.69
CA GLY A 48 5.80 6.04 -14.77
C GLY A 48 6.99 5.24 -14.24
N ARG A 49 6.79 3.98 -13.85
CA ARG A 49 7.89 3.10 -13.38
C ARG A 49 8.95 2.85 -14.45
N ARG A 50 8.54 2.62 -15.71
CA ARG A 50 9.48 2.45 -16.84
C ARG A 50 10.33 3.69 -17.09
N HIS A 51 9.81 4.88 -16.76
CA HIS A 51 10.49 6.17 -16.91
C HIS A 51 11.04 6.73 -15.59
N GLY A 52 11.18 5.90 -14.54
CA GLY A 52 11.81 6.29 -13.28
C GLY A 52 10.99 7.24 -12.39
N ARG A 53 9.68 7.37 -12.62
CA ARG A 53 8.77 8.17 -11.77
C ARG A 53 8.18 7.33 -10.65
N ARG A 54 8.21 7.88 -9.44
CA ARG A 54 7.66 7.26 -8.23
C ARG A 54 6.43 8.02 -7.78
N PHE A 55 5.28 7.35 -7.80
CA PHE A 55 4.04 7.91 -7.28
C PHE A 55 4.08 7.89 -5.76
N ILE A 56 3.70 9.00 -5.13
CA ILE A 56 3.58 9.08 -3.68
C ILE A 56 2.42 8.19 -3.25
N ALA A 57 2.72 7.02 -2.70
CA ALA A 57 1.73 6.23 -1.99
C ALA A 57 1.50 6.91 -0.64
N ARG A 58 0.32 7.51 -0.43
CA ARG A 58 -0.11 7.83 0.93
C ARG A 58 -0.05 6.52 1.73
N ALA A 59 0.74 6.49 2.79
CA ALA A 59 0.81 5.35 3.69
C ALA A 59 -0.59 5.10 4.26
N SER A 60 -1.28 4.10 3.70
CA SER A 60 -2.55 3.64 4.23
C SER A 60 -2.24 2.74 5.42
N THR A 61 -2.97 2.91 6.53
CA THR A 61 -2.89 2.06 7.72
C THR A 61 -3.01 0.57 7.37
N ALA A 62 -3.72 0.23 6.28
CA ALA A 62 -3.85 -1.13 5.76
C ALA A 62 -2.52 -1.70 5.18
N ASN A 63 -1.70 -0.87 4.53
CA ASN A 63 -0.39 -1.31 4.02
C ASN A 63 0.58 -1.59 5.17
N ASN A 64 0.54 -0.79 6.24
CA ASN A 64 1.37 -1.02 7.43
C ASN A 64 1.00 -2.32 8.14
N ARG A 65 -0.30 -2.67 8.19
CA ARG A 65 -0.78 -3.95 8.75
C ARG A 65 -0.27 -5.17 7.95
N TRP A 66 -0.23 -5.08 6.62
CA TRP A 66 0.29 -6.16 5.79
C TRP A 66 1.81 -6.35 5.93
N ALA A 67 2.58 -5.25 6.01
CA ALA A 67 4.02 -5.33 6.25
C ALA A 67 4.35 -6.04 7.57
N GLY A 68 3.61 -5.74 8.65
CA GLY A 68 3.77 -6.42 9.95
C GLY A 68 3.48 -7.93 9.90
N ARG A 69 2.54 -8.37 9.04
CA ARG A 69 2.22 -9.80 8.87
C ARG A 69 3.37 -10.57 8.22
N ILE A 70 4.05 -9.99 7.23
CA ILE A 70 5.18 -10.63 6.55
C ILE A 70 6.37 -10.79 7.52
N SER A 71 6.66 -9.74 8.31
CA SER A 71 7.72 -9.81 9.33
C SER A 71 7.45 -10.85 10.43
N GLY A 72 6.18 -11.07 10.79
CA GLY A 72 5.79 -12.12 11.76
C GLY A 72 6.08 -13.54 11.26
N VAL A 73 5.80 -13.81 9.98
CA VAL A 73 6.06 -15.13 9.35
C VAL A 73 7.56 -15.39 9.19
N GLU A 74 8.34 -14.38 8.78
CA GLU A 74 9.80 -14.52 8.67
C GLU A 74 10.46 -14.80 10.02
N ARG A 75 9.98 -14.19 11.10
CA ARG A 75 10.46 -14.45 12.46
C ARG A 75 10.10 -15.87 12.93
N ALA A 76 8.88 -16.35 12.63
CA ALA A 76 8.45 -17.70 12.99
C ALA A 76 9.31 -18.78 12.30
N ARG A 77 9.64 -18.59 11.02
CA ARG A 77 10.54 -19.48 10.27
C ARG A 77 11.96 -19.45 10.81
N ARG A 78 12.47 -18.28 11.21
CA ARG A 78 13.78 -18.14 11.86
C ARG A 78 13.89 -18.91 13.18
N LEU A 79 12.77 -19.12 13.87
CA LEU A 79 12.67 -19.89 15.11
C LEU A 79 12.43 -21.39 14.87
N GLY A 80 12.46 -21.86 13.61
CA GLY A 80 12.38 -23.29 13.27
C GLY A 80 10.99 -23.91 13.41
N LYS A 81 9.92 -23.11 13.55
CA LYS A 81 8.55 -23.62 13.64
C LYS A 81 8.08 -24.14 12.28
N MET A 82 7.47 -25.32 12.25
CA MET A 82 6.94 -25.89 11.02
C MET A 82 5.67 -25.15 10.56
N ASP A 83 5.52 -24.98 9.25
CA ASP A 83 4.44 -24.17 8.64
C ASP A 83 3.02 -24.68 9.03
N CYS A 84 2.88 -25.95 9.43
CA CYS A 84 1.62 -26.56 9.90
C CYS A 84 1.22 -26.19 11.34
N GLU A 85 2.14 -25.64 12.15
CA GLU A 85 1.85 -25.15 13.51
C GLU A 85 1.47 -23.65 13.52
N ILE A 86 1.57 -22.97 12.38
CA ILE A 86 1.20 -21.56 12.23
C ILE A 86 -0.28 -21.47 11.88
N THR A 87 -1.15 -21.83 12.84
CA THR A 87 -2.61 -21.77 12.66
C THR A 87 -3.11 -20.33 12.47
N SER A 88 -2.36 -19.34 12.94
CA SER A 88 -2.62 -17.90 12.76
C SER A 88 -1.41 -17.07 13.22
N ALA A 89 -1.15 -15.91 12.61
CA ALA A 89 -0.07 -15.01 13.04
C ALA A 89 -0.34 -14.33 14.40
N PHE A 90 -1.55 -14.47 14.95
CA PHE A 90 -1.96 -13.88 16.23
C PHE A 90 -1.52 -14.73 17.44
N THR A 91 -1.33 -16.05 17.31
CA THR A 91 -0.88 -16.90 18.43
C THR A 91 0.59 -16.70 18.81
N ILE A 92 1.37 -15.97 18.01
CA ILE A 92 2.76 -15.62 18.34
C ILE A 92 2.83 -14.49 19.38
N PHE A 93 1.75 -13.73 19.57
CA PHE A 93 1.71 -12.55 20.42
C PHE A 93 0.86 -12.69 21.70
N ASP A 94 0.26 -13.87 21.96
CA ASP A 94 -0.71 -14.04 23.07
C ASP A 94 -0.12 -14.47 24.43
N ASP A 95 1.21 -14.56 24.58
CA ASP A 95 1.86 -14.82 25.88
C ASP A 95 2.54 -13.57 26.47
N LEU A 96 1.77 -12.51 26.68
CA LEU A 96 2.06 -11.56 27.75
C LEU A 96 0.85 -11.56 28.70
N PRO A 97 0.91 -12.25 29.85
CA PRO A 97 -0.10 -12.07 30.87
C PRO A 97 -0.07 -10.61 31.30
N ALA A 98 -1.16 -9.89 31.04
CA ALA A 98 -1.42 -8.59 31.63
C ALA A 98 -1.73 -8.76 33.13
N GLU A 99 -0.71 -9.10 33.92
CA GLU A 99 -0.76 -8.84 35.36
C GLU A 99 -0.59 -7.34 35.59
N ARG A 100 -1.71 -6.62 35.71
CA ARG A 100 -1.86 -5.48 36.62
C ARG A 100 -3.32 -5.40 37.09
N PRO A 101 -3.66 -5.80 38.33
CA PRO A 101 -4.86 -5.28 38.95
C PRO A 101 -4.55 -3.83 39.36
N PHE A 102 -5.25 -2.86 38.76
CA PHE A 102 -5.17 -1.46 39.17
C PHE A 102 -6.59 -0.88 39.20
N ILE A 103 -7.37 -1.35 40.17
CA ILE A 103 -8.53 -0.62 40.66
C ILE A 103 -8.40 -0.65 42.18
N ASP A 104 -7.71 0.35 42.72
CA ASP A 104 -7.85 0.71 44.12
C ASP A 104 -9.23 1.36 44.29
N GLU A 105 -9.95 0.86 45.29
CA GLU A 105 -11.20 1.43 45.79
C GLU A 105 -10.99 2.88 46.24
N VAL A 106 -11.90 3.79 45.87
CA VAL A 106 -12.01 5.10 46.52
C VAL A 106 -13.39 5.18 47.18
N PRO A 107 -13.48 5.16 48.53
CA PRO A 107 -14.75 5.30 49.21
C PRO A 107 -15.22 6.76 49.22
N ALA A 108 -16.53 6.96 49.09
CA ALA A 108 -17.24 8.18 49.48
C ALA A 108 -18.43 7.79 50.36
#